data_AF-A0A9D8C627-F1
#
_entry.id   AF-A0A9D8C627-F1
#
_cell.length_a   1.000
_cell.length_b   1.000
_cell.length_c   1.000
_cell.angle_alpha   90.00
_cell.angle_beta   90.00
_cell.angle_gamma   90.00
#
_symmetry.space_group_name_H-M   'P 1'
#
loop_
_entity.id
_entity.type
_entity.pdbx_description
1 polymer ?
#
loop_
_entity_poly.entity_id
_entity_poly.type
_entity_poly.pdbx_seq_one_letter_code
_entity_poly.pdbx_strand_id
1 'polypeptide(L)'
;MHEDLRRDQAVRASSDRAFGLVFVVVFLIVAAWPLLDGEGLRWWSAAIAAAIAALAVFMPKTLAPLNRLWTKFGLLLHRITNPLLLGVIFFLAVVPTGLIMRALGKDPLRLRRDPAVSSYWIRREPPGPPPRTLDRQF
;
A
#
# COMPACT_ATOMS: atom_id res chain seq x y z
N MET A 1 -17.95 6.54 -25.58
CA MET A 1 -16.65 5.98 -25.13
C MET A 1 -15.84 7.11 -24.48
N HIS A 2 -15.99 7.38 -23.19
CA HIS A 2 -15.30 8.50 -22.49
C HIS A 2 -14.67 8.11 -21.15
N GLU A 3 -14.57 6.82 -20.83
CA GLU A 3 -13.97 6.36 -19.58
C GLU A 3 -12.61 5.72 -19.87
N ASP A 4 -11.56 6.49 -19.63
CA ASP A 4 -10.18 6.03 -19.78
C ASP A 4 -9.77 5.32 -18.48
N LEU A 5 -9.96 4.00 -18.41
CA LEU A 5 -9.66 3.15 -17.24
C LEU A 5 -8.14 2.97 -17.01
N ARG A 6 -7.29 3.60 -17.83
CA ARG A 6 -5.84 3.63 -17.66
C ARG A 6 -5.43 4.82 -16.82
N ARG A 7 -5.82 4.81 -15.55
CA ARG A 7 -5.18 5.68 -14.56
C ARG A 7 -3.81 5.07 -14.24
N ASP A 8 -2.86 5.24 -15.15
CA ASP A 8 -1.44 5.01 -14.89
C ASP A 8 -1.03 6.02 -13.81
N GLN A 9 -1.20 5.63 -12.54
CA GLN A 9 -0.60 6.33 -11.42
C GLN A 9 0.91 6.18 -11.59
N ALA A 10 1.51 7.09 -12.36
CA ALA A 10 2.94 7.18 -12.48
C ALA A 10 3.49 7.34 -11.05
N VAL A 11 4.12 6.29 -10.54
CA VAL A 11 4.79 6.31 -9.24
C VAL A 11 5.82 7.44 -9.32
N ARG A 12 5.50 8.59 -8.72
CA ARG A 12 6.44 9.71 -8.64
C ARG A 12 7.61 9.22 -7.82
N ALA A 13 8.74 8.97 -8.50
CA ALA A 13 9.98 8.64 -7.84
C ALA A 13 10.30 9.73 -6.82
N SER A 14 10.78 9.33 -5.64
CA SER A 14 11.21 10.27 -4.59
C SER A 14 12.24 11.22 -5.18
N SER A 15 12.21 12.50 -4.79
CA SER A 15 13.24 13.47 -5.20
C SER A 15 14.60 13.02 -4.68
N ASP A 16 15.67 13.15 -5.47
CA ASP A 16 17.04 12.77 -5.07
C ASP A 16 17.46 13.42 -3.73
N ARG A 17 16.95 14.63 -3.46
CA ARG A 17 17.14 15.34 -2.18
C ARG A 17 16.43 14.67 -1.01
N ALA A 18 15.20 14.23 -1.21
CA ALA A 18 14.43 13.52 -0.18
C ALA A 18 15.07 12.16 0.14
N PHE A 19 15.58 11.46 -0.89
CA PHE A 19 16.38 10.25 -0.69
C PHE A 19 17.61 10.53 0.17
N GLY A 20 18.44 11.52 -0.18
CA GLY A 20 19.61 11.90 0.61
C GLY A 20 19.26 12.27 2.06
N LEU A 21 18.18 13.03 2.27
CA LEU A 21 17.73 13.44 3.61
C LEU A 21 17.38 12.25 4.50
N VAL A 22 16.71 11.21 3.96
CA VAL A 22 16.40 9.99 4.71
C VAL A 22 17.68 9.33 5.23
N PHE A 23 18.72 9.22 4.41
CA PHE A 23 19.99 8.64 4.85
C PHE A 23 20.70 9.51 5.88
N VAL A 24 20.67 10.84 5.73
CA VAL A 24 21.21 11.76 6.76
C VAL A 24 20.53 11.51 8.11
N VAL A 25 19.20 11.45 8.15
CA VAL A 25 18.45 11.19 9.38
C VAL A 25 18.82 9.83 9.97
N VAL A 26 18.89 8.77 9.15
CA VAL A 26 19.29 7.42 9.61
C VAL A 26 20.69 7.44 10.22
N PHE A 27 21.68 8.04 9.55
CA PHE A 27 23.05 8.09 10.07
C PHE A 27 23.18 8.99 11.30
N LEU A 28 22.36 10.05 11.42
CA LEU A 28 22.29 10.86 12.64
C LEU A 28 21.72 10.06 13.82
N ILE A 29 20.67 9.26 13.61
CA ILE A 29 20.15 8.37 14.65
C ILE A 29 21.22 7.36 15.08
N VAL A 30 21.93 6.74 14.12
CA VAL A 30 23.02 5.81 14.41
C VAL A 30 24.19 6.49 15.12
N ALA A 31 24.50 7.74 14.77
CA ALA A 31 25.52 8.52 15.44
C ALA A 31 25.13 8.87 16.88
N ALA A 32 23.83 9.15 17.09
CA ALA A 32 23.25 9.54 18.37
C ALA A 32 22.94 8.35 19.29
N TRP A 33 22.74 7.15 18.74
CA TRP A 33 22.40 5.94 19.50
C TRP A 33 23.31 5.67 20.72
N PRO A 34 24.65 5.76 20.60
CA PRO A 34 25.57 5.49 21.72
C PRO A 34 25.48 6.52 22.84
N LEU A 35 24.96 7.73 22.57
CA LEU A 35 24.74 8.71 23.63
C LEU A 35 23.65 8.28 24.62
N LEU A 36 22.76 7.37 24.22
CA LEU A 36 21.76 6.79 25.12
C LEU A 36 22.39 5.83 26.14
N ASP A 37 23.52 5.20 25.76
CA ASP A 37 24.27 4.27 26.60
C ASP A 37 25.41 4.96 27.38
N GLY A 38 25.51 6.30 27.29
CA GLY A 38 26.57 7.09 27.93
C GLY A 38 27.92 7.05 27.19
N GLU A 39 27.97 6.44 26.01
CA GLU A 39 29.15 6.46 25.14
C GLU A 39 29.22 7.77 24.32
N GLY A 40 30.43 8.11 23.85
CA GLY A 40 30.63 9.27 23.00
C GLY A 40 29.97 9.14 21.63
N LEU A 41 29.77 10.28 20.95
CA LEU A 41 29.25 10.33 19.59
C LEU A 41 30.10 9.46 18.66
N ARG A 42 29.46 8.60 17.85
CA ARG A 42 30.17 7.88 16.78
C ARG A 42 30.56 8.85 15.67
N TRP A 43 31.76 9.42 15.80
CA TRP A 43 32.32 10.41 14.88
C TRP A 43 32.35 9.92 13.43
N TRP A 44 32.59 8.62 13.21
CA TRP A 44 32.58 8.05 11.86
C TRP A 44 31.19 8.15 11.20
N SER A 45 30.11 7.85 11.94
CA SER A 45 28.74 7.96 11.40
C SER A 45 28.29 9.43 11.27
N ALA A 46 28.74 10.31 12.16
CA ALA A 46 28.49 11.74 12.04
C ALA A 46 29.19 12.34 10.81
N ALA A 47 30.43 11.94 10.52
CA ALA A 47 31.16 12.35 9.32
C ALA A 47 30.46 11.86 8.04
N ILE A 48 29.95 10.62 8.03
CA ILE A 48 29.16 10.09 6.90
C ILE A 48 27.86 10.87 6.71
N ALA A 49 27.13 11.17 7.80
CA ALA A 49 25.91 11.99 7.74
C ALA A 49 26.20 13.38 7.14
N ALA A 50 27.27 14.04 7.57
CA ALA A 50 27.68 15.34 7.06
C ALA A 50 28.07 15.29 5.57
N ALA A 51 28.82 14.26 5.15
CA ALA A 51 29.21 14.08 3.75
C ALA A 51 27.99 13.83 2.85
N ILE A 52 27.04 13.00 3.29
CA ILE A 52 25.79 12.74 2.55
C ILE A 52 24.93 14.01 2.49
N ALA A 53 24.84 14.78 3.59
CA ALA A 53 24.12 16.04 3.62
C ALA A 53 24.71 17.06 2.63
N ALA A 54 26.03 17.19 2.59
CA ALA A 54 26.73 18.04 1.64
C ALA A 54 26.46 17.59 0.19
N LEU A 55 26.58 16.29 -0.10
CA LEU A 55 26.27 15.74 -1.43
C LEU A 55 24.81 15.98 -1.84
N ALA A 56 23.86 15.85 -0.91
CA ALA A 56 22.44 16.07 -1.17
C ALA A 56 22.11 17.53 -1.51
N VAL A 57 22.83 18.50 -0.90
CA VAL A 57 22.63 19.94 -1.14
C VAL A 57 23.38 20.41 -2.39
N PHE A 58 24.66 20.08 -2.51
CA PHE A 58 25.54 20.64 -3.55
C PHE A 58 25.50 19.85 -4.87
N MET A 59 25.34 18.52 -4.82
CA MET A 59 25.42 17.66 -6.00
C MET A 59 24.35 16.55 -6.00
N PRO A 60 23.04 16.88 -5.96
CA PRO A 60 21.98 15.86 -5.91
C PRO A 60 22.00 14.90 -7.13
N LYS A 61 22.58 15.32 -8.26
CA LYS A 61 22.69 14.51 -9.48
C LYS A 61 23.55 13.25 -9.30
N THR A 62 24.52 13.23 -8.37
CA THR A 62 25.31 12.02 -8.09
C THR A 62 24.51 10.98 -7.31
N LEU A 63 23.50 11.41 -6.56
CA LEU A 63 22.56 10.53 -5.84
C LEU A 63 21.45 9.98 -6.74
N ALA A 64 21.24 10.55 -7.93
CA ALA A 64 20.20 10.13 -8.87
C ALA A 64 20.27 8.64 -9.30
N PRO A 65 21.43 8.06 -9.70
CA PRO A 65 21.49 6.63 -10.04
C PRO A 65 21.18 5.73 -8.84
N LEU A 66 21.63 6.11 -7.64
CA LEU A 66 21.37 5.37 -6.41
C LEU A 66 19.90 5.44 -5.99
N ASN A 67 19.29 6.63 -6.06
CA ASN A 67 17.87 6.82 -5.79
C ASN A 67 17.00 6.01 -6.77
N ARG A 68 17.39 5.96 -8.06
CA ARG A 68 16.67 5.16 -9.05
C ARG A 68 16.79 3.66 -8.77
N LEU A 69 17.95 3.18 -8.35
CA LEU A 69 18.15 1.78 -7.96
C LEU A 69 17.33 1.43 -6.72
N TRP A 70 17.35 2.30 -5.70
CA TRP A 70 16.57 2.15 -4.49
C TRP A 70 15.06 2.14 -4.78
N THR A 71 14.59 3.03 -5.66
CA THR A 71 13.19 3.08 -6.07
C THR A 71 12.77 1.78 -6.76
N LYS A 72 13.61 1.25 -7.66
CA LYS A 72 13.36 -0.06 -8.30
C LYS A 72 13.31 -1.20 -7.29
N PHE A 73 14.22 -1.19 -6.32
CA PHE A 73 14.23 -2.17 -5.24
C PHE A 73 12.94 -2.08 -4.40
N GLY A 74 12.52 -0.87 -4.04
CA GLY A 74 11.25 -0.63 -3.33
C GLY A 74 10.03 -1.12 -4.12
N LEU A 75 10.00 -0.92 -5.43
CA LEU A 75 8.94 -1.46 -6.30
C LEU A 75 8.94 -2.98 -6.36
N LEU A 76 10.11 -3.61 -6.43
CA LEU A 76 10.24 -5.06 -6.41
C LEU A 76 9.77 -5.64 -5.08
N LEU A 77 10.17 -5.02 -3.98
CA LEU A 77 9.70 -5.39 -2.64
C LEU A 77 8.19 -5.22 -2.53
N HIS A 78 7.64 -4.08 -3.00
CA HIS A 78 6.20 -3.83 -3.01
C HIS A 78 5.42 -4.92 -3.76
N ARG A 79 5.95 -5.39 -4.90
CA ARG A 79 5.35 -6.49 -5.68
C ARG A 79 5.23 -7.79 -4.88
N ILE A 80 6.11 -8.02 -3.90
CA ILE A 80 6.09 -9.20 -3.04
C ILE A 80 5.24 -8.95 -1.80
N THR A 81 5.41 -7.80 -1.15
CA THR A 81 4.71 -7.47 0.09
C THR A 81 3.22 -7.25 -0.13
N ASN A 82 2.81 -6.70 -1.28
CA ASN A 82 1.39 -6.43 -1.55
C ASN A 82 0.55 -7.72 -1.62
N PRO A 83 0.91 -8.75 -2.42
CA PRO A 83 0.25 -10.06 -2.36
C PRO A 83 0.37 -10.73 -1.00
N LEU A 84 1.52 -10.59 -0.31
CA LEU A 84 1.72 -11.18 1.01
C LEU A 84 0.73 -10.60 2.03
N LEU A 85 0.63 -9.28 2.12
CA LEU A 85 -0.32 -8.58 3.00
C LEU A 85 -1.76 -8.95 2.65
N LEU A 86 -2.10 -8.96 1.36
CA LEU A 86 -3.43 -9.36 0.90
C LEU A 86 -3.75 -10.81 1.28
N GLY A 87 -2.77 -11.72 1.15
CA GLY A 87 -2.88 -13.11 1.58
C GLY A 87 -3.10 -13.23 3.08
N VAL A 88 -2.32 -12.50 3.89
CA VAL A 88 -2.47 -12.48 5.35
C VAL A 88 -3.87 -12.00 5.74
N ILE A 89 -4.35 -10.88 5.18
CA ILE A 89 -5.70 -10.36 5.43
C ILE A 89 -6.75 -11.39 5.00
N PHE A 90 -6.58 -12.03 3.84
CA PHE A 90 -7.51 -13.03 3.34
C PHE A 90 -7.62 -14.21 4.31
N PHE A 91 -6.49 -14.79 4.75
CA PHE A 91 -6.50 -15.94 5.63
C PHE A 91 -6.86 -15.63 7.09
N LEU A 92 -6.60 -14.41 7.58
CA LEU A 92 -6.88 -14.02 8.97
C LEU A 92 -8.22 -13.33 9.18
N ALA A 93 -8.78 -12.66 8.17
CA ALA A 93 -10.07 -12.01 8.28
C ALA A 93 -11.12 -12.69 7.40
N VAL A 94 -10.86 -12.83 6.09
CA VAL A 94 -11.90 -13.28 5.14
C VAL A 94 -12.27 -14.75 5.35
N VAL A 95 -11.26 -15.64 5.37
CA VAL A 95 -11.44 -17.08 5.55
C VAL A 95 -12.15 -17.44 6.87
N PRO A 96 -11.70 -16.96 8.05
CA PRO A 96 -12.38 -17.29 9.30
C PRO A 96 -13.79 -16.69 9.36
N THR A 97 -14.01 -15.48 8.82
CA THR A 97 -15.36 -14.91 8.73
C THR A 97 -16.28 -15.82 7.91
N GLY A 98 -15.82 -16.29 6.74
CA GLY A 98 -16.57 -17.23 5.91
C GLY A 98 -16.82 -18.57 6.61
N LEU A 99 -15.83 -19.10 7.34
CA LEU A 99 -15.96 -20.35 8.08
C LEU A 99 -16.98 -20.22 9.23
N ILE A 100 -16.94 -19.12 9.96
CA ILE A 100 -17.91 -18.78 11.02
C ILE A 100 -19.31 -18.68 10.42
N MET A 101 -19.49 -17.93 9.33
CA MET A 101 -20.80 -17.82 8.67
C MET A 101 -21.33 -19.20 8.22
N ARG A 102 -20.45 -20.06 7.68
CA ARG A 102 -20.81 -21.42 7.29
C ARG A 102 -21.20 -22.28 8.49
N ALA A 103 -20.49 -22.17 9.62
CA ALA A 103 -20.83 -22.87 10.86
C ALA A 103 -22.16 -22.40 11.46
N LEU A 104 -22.48 -21.10 11.35
CA LEU A 104 -23.79 -20.55 11.72
C LEU A 104 -24.90 -20.81 10.68
N GLY A 105 -24.61 -21.55 9.60
CA GLY A 105 -25.58 -21.85 8.55
C GLY A 105 -26.02 -20.64 7.70
N LYS A 106 -25.31 -19.51 7.80
CA LYS A 106 -25.61 -18.30 7.03
C LYS A 106 -24.99 -18.40 5.64
N ASP A 107 -25.83 -18.44 4.61
CA ASP A 107 -25.42 -18.37 3.21
C ASP A 107 -25.85 -17.02 2.60
N PRO A 108 -25.07 -15.94 2.78
CA PRO A 108 -25.44 -14.61 2.29
C PRO A 108 -25.49 -14.55 0.76
N LEU A 109 -24.73 -15.43 0.09
CA LEU A 109 -24.62 -15.47 -1.36
C LEU A 109 -25.59 -16.50 -1.98
N ARG A 110 -26.32 -17.27 -1.16
CA ARG A 110 -27.26 -18.34 -1.59
C ARG A 110 -26.64 -19.22 -2.67
N LEU A 111 -25.39 -19.65 -2.44
CA LEU A 111 -24.59 -20.40 -3.41
C LEU A 111 -25.12 -21.82 -3.64
N ARG A 112 -25.84 -22.39 -2.66
CA ARG A 112 -26.44 -23.71 -2.79
C ARG A 112 -27.67 -23.63 -3.71
N ARG A 113 -27.61 -24.35 -4.84
CA ARG A 113 -28.76 -24.51 -5.73
C ARG A 113 -29.79 -25.43 -5.10
N ASP A 114 -31.00 -24.92 -4.93
CA ASP A 114 -32.16 -25.66 -4.50
C ASP A 114 -33.00 -26.08 -5.74
N PRO A 115 -33.14 -27.39 -6.01
CA PRO A 115 -33.93 -27.89 -7.13
C PRO A 115 -35.45 -27.77 -6.91
N ALA A 116 -35.91 -27.48 -5.68
CA ALA A 116 -37.34 -27.37 -5.37
C ALA A 116 -37.95 -25.99 -5.66
N VAL A 117 -37.12 -24.96 -5.91
CA VAL A 117 -37.59 -23.60 -6.22
C VAL A 117 -37.75 -23.39 -7.72
N SER A 118 -38.89 -22.84 -8.11
CA SER A 118 -39.22 -22.50 -9.50
C SER A 118 -38.47 -21.26 -10.02
N SER A 119 -37.97 -20.40 -9.13
CA SER A 119 -37.18 -19.22 -9.50
C SER A 119 -36.31 -18.73 -8.34
N TYR A 120 -35.09 -18.31 -8.67
CA TYR A 120 -34.15 -17.67 -7.73
C TYR A 120 -34.35 -16.15 -7.64
N TRP A 121 -35.35 -15.60 -8.34
CA TRP A 121 -35.62 -14.17 -8.36
C TRP A 121 -36.05 -13.66 -6.97
N ILE A 122 -35.26 -12.74 -6.42
CA ILE A 122 -35.57 -12.10 -5.14
C ILE A 122 -36.51 -10.92 -5.42
N ARG A 123 -37.80 -11.07 -5.12
CA ARG A 123 -38.74 -9.94 -5.11
C ARG A 123 -38.32 -8.95 -4.03
N ARG A 124 -38.20 -7.68 -4.41
CA ARG A 124 -37.86 -6.59 -3.49
C ARG A 124 -39.12 -5.80 -3.17
N GLU A 125 -39.41 -5.65 -1.88
CA GLU A 125 -40.47 -4.81 -1.36
C GLU A 125 -39.86 -3.83 -0.36
N PRO A 126 -39.99 -2.50 -0.58
CA PRO A 126 -40.68 -1.86 -1.69
C PRO A 126 -39.97 -2.08 -3.05
N PRO A 127 -40.71 -2.01 -4.17
CA PRO A 127 -40.10 -2.02 -5.50
C PRO A 127 -39.06 -0.91 -5.58
N GLY A 128 -38.00 -1.15 -6.37
CA GLY A 128 -36.93 -0.17 -6.58
C GLY A 128 -37.49 1.20 -7.01
N PRO A 129 -36.68 2.26 -6.89
CA PRO A 129 -37.14 3.62 -7.16
C PRO A 129 -37.82 3.74 -8.53
N PRO A 130 -38.91 4.53 -8.63
CA PRO A 130 -39.72 4.58 -9.84
C PRO A 130 -38.87 5.00 -11.06
N PRO A 131 -39.18 4.54 -12.29
CA PRO A 131 -38.35 4.76 -13.47
C PRO A 131 -37.95 6.23 -13.73
N ARG A 132 -38.75 7.19 -13.25
CA ARG A 132 -38.49 8.64 -13.30
C ARG A 132 -37.35 9.13 -12.40
N THR A 133 -36.78 8.31 -11.52
CA THR A 133 -35.60 8.75 -10.74
C THR A 133 -34.30 8.72 -11.55
N LEU A 134 -34.35 8.26 -12.79
CA LEU A 134 -33.22 8.11 -13.70
C LEU A 134 -33.15 9.23 -14.74
N ASP A 135 -33.72 10.39 -14.46
CA ASP A 135 -33.81 11.53 -15.40
C ASP A 135 -32.46 12.16 -15.76
N ARG A 136 -31.36 11.76 -15.10
CA ARG A 136 -29.99 12.26 -15.34
C ARG A 136 -28.95 11.15 -15.24
N GLN A 137 -29.05 10.15 -16.11
CA GLN A 137 -28.08 9.04 -16.16
C GLN A 137 -26.84 9.35 -17.01
N PHE A 138 -26.83 10.47 -17.75
CA PHE A 138 -25.72 10.90 -18.59
C PHE A 138 -25.46 12.40 -18.40
#